data_AF-A0A956D0D3-F1
#
_entry.id   AF-A0A956D0D3-F1
#
_cell.length_a   1.000
_cell.length_b   1.000
_cell.length_c   1.000
_cell.angle_alpha   90.00
_cell.angle_beta   90.00
_cell.angle_gamma   90.00
#
_symmetry.space_group_name_H-M   'P 1'
#
loop_
_entity.id
_entity.type
_entity.pdbx_description
1 polymer ?
#
loop_
_entity_poly.entity_id
_entity_poly.type
_entity_poly.pdbx_seq_one_letter_code
_entity_poly.pdbx_strand_id
1 'polypeptide(L)'
;GLVLFNRFYQPDIDVEALDVETKIHLSHPSELLLRLRWIAILTGKFGGSIAASGGVHDALGALKAVMAGARATQMVSAILREGPGKITEVRDGLARWLEEHEYESLAQAQGSMSLEKVPDPSAFERANYMRMIGSWGR
;
A
#
# COMPACT_ATOMS: atom_id res chain seq x y z
N GLY A 1 15.55 -7.99 3.56
CA GLY A 1 14.33 -7.34 3.02
C GLY A 1 13.75 -6.40 4.06
N LEU A 2 12.88 -5.47 3.66
CA LEU A 2 12.25 -4.47 4.52
C LEU A 2 10.72 -4.56 4.40
N VAL A 3 10.01 -4.53 5.53
CA VAL A 3 8.55 -4.38 5.56
C VAL A 3 8.24 -2.93 5.94
N LEU A 4 7.54 -2.21 5.08
CA LEU A 4 7.23 -0.80 5.30
C LEU A 4 5.89 -0.60 6.01
N PHE A 5 5.92 0.23 7.06
CA PHE A 5 4.76 0.70 7.85
C PHE A 5 4.00 -0.41 8.59
N ASN A 6 4.74 -1.30 9.26
CA ASN A 6 4.14 -2.18 10.25
C ASN A 6 3.41 -1.35 11.33
N ARG A 7 2.20 -1.79 11.70
CA ARG A 7 1.39 -1.12 12.72
C ARG A 7 1.56 -1.85 14.04
N PHE A 8 2.18 -1.19 15.02
CA PHE A 8 2.18 -1.68 16.39
C PHE A 8 0.79 -1.50 17.00
N TYR A 9 0.42 -2.36 17.95
CA TYR A 9 -0.76 -2.12 18.78
C TYR A 9 -0.55 -0.80 19.52
N GLN A 10 -1.41 0.17 19.23
CA GLN A 10 -1.35 1.48 19.86
C GLN A 10 -2.24 1.44 21.11
N PRO A 11 -1.73 1.83 22.28
CA PRO A 11 -2.58 2.02 23.43
C PRO A 11 -3.54 3.18 23.15
N ASP A 12 -4.79 3.00 23.54
CA ASP A 12 -5.76 4.09 23.65
C ASP A 12 -6.04 4.35 25.14
N ILE A 13 -6.67 5.48 25.45
CA ILE A 13 -7.00 5.86 26.83
C ILE A 13 -8.52 5.84 26.98
N ASP A 14 -9.02 4.97 27.85
CA ASP A 14 -10.40 5.05 28.31
C ASP A 14 -10.52 6.18 29.34
N VAL A 15 -11.09 7.31 28.92
CA VAL A 15 -11.22 8.51 29.75
C VAL A 15 -12.27 8.37 30.85
N GLU A 16 -13.19 7.41 30.73
CA GLU A 16 -14.21 7.13 31.74
C GLU A 16 -13.67 6.13 32.78
N ALA A 17 -12.95 5.09 32.33
CA ALA A 17 -12.34 4.11 33.22
C ALA A 17 -10.98 4.55 33.80
N LEU A 18 -10.37 5.61 33.25
CA LEU A 18 -9.02 6.09 33.57
C LEU A 18 -7.93 5.01 33.41
N ASP A 19 -8.05 4.19 32.36
CA ASP A 19 -7.13 3.07 32.09
C ASP A 19 -6.67 3.04 30.62
N VAL A 20 -5.60 2.28 30.36
CA VAL A 20 -5.06 2.06 29.02
C VAL A 20 -5.79 0.89 28.38
N GLU A 21 -6.47 1.16 27.26
CA GLU A 21 -7.13 0.13 26.48
C GLU A 21 -6.24 -0.37 25.33
N THR A 22 -6.23 -1.69 25.13
CA THR A 22 -5.55 -2.31 23.98
C THR A 22 -6.59 -2.89 23.02
N LYS A 23 -6.93 -2.11 21.98
CA LYS A 23 -7.83 -2.54 20.91
C LYS A 23 -7.09 -2.84 19.61
N ILE A 24 -7.57 -3.85 18.88
CA ILE A 24 -7.10 -4.11 17.52
C ILE A 24 -7.78 -3.13 16.57
N HIS A 25 -7.01 -2.15 16.10
CA HIS A 25 -7.45 -1.27 15.03
C HIS A 25 -7.07 -1.85 13.67
N LEU A 26 -8.06 -2.37 12.96
CA LEU A 26 -7.88 -2.84 11.59
C LEU A 26 -7.56 -1.67 10.66
N SER A 27 -6.66 -1.89 9.71
CA SER A 27 -6.26 -0.87 8.75
C SER A 27 -7.38 -0.52 7.78
N HIS A 28 -7.34 0.69 7.22
CA HIS A 28 -8.26 1.17 6.19
C HIS A 28 -7.55 1.28 4.82
N PRO A 29 -8.22 1.09 3.67
CA PRO A 29 -7.58 1.22 2.34
C PRO A 29 -6.82 2.54 2.11
N SER A 30 -7.27 3.65 2.70
CA SER A 30 -6.60 4.96 2.59
C SER A 30 -5.18 4.97 3.15
N GLU A 31 -4.85 4.06 4.06
CA GLU A 31 -3.51 3.91 4.62
C GLU A 31 -2.47 3.50 3.58
N LEU A 32 -2.90 2.88 2.48
CA LEU A 32 -2.01 2.44 1.40
C LEU A 32 -1.28 3.61 0.73
N LEU A 33 -1.89 4.79 0.66
CA LEU A 33 -1.36 5.95 -0.09
C LEU A 33 0.04 6.36 0.39
N LEU A 34 0.23 6.43 1.71
CA LEU A 34 1.55 6.75 2.30
C LEU A 34 2.59 5.67 1.96
N ARG A 35 2.17 4.40 1.98
CA ARG A 35 3.05 3.27 1.69
C ARG A 35 3.48 3.28 0.23
N LEU A 36 2.56 3.49 -0.71
CA LEU A 36 2.87 3.60 -2.14
C LEU A 36 3.94 4.65 -2.40
N ARG A 37 3.79 5.83 -1.79
CA ARG A 37 4.76 6.92 -1.92
C ARG A 37 6.16 6.50 -1.49
N TRP A 38 6.30 5.92 -0.30
CA TRP A 38 7.61 5.55 0.22
C TRP A 38 8.21 4.33 -0.48
N ILE A 39 7.38 3.35 -0.87
CA ILE A 39 7.81 2.23 -1.70
C ILE A 39 8.36 2.77 -3.03
N ALA A 40 7.65 3.69 -3.70
CA ALA A 40 8.10 4.28 -4.96
C ALA A 40 9.41 5.06 -4.81
N ILE A 41 9.60 5.79 -3.71
CA ILE A 41 10.84 6.53 -3.42
C ILE A 41 12.02 5.59 -3.14
N LEU A 42 11.79 4.49 -2.42
CA LEU A 42 12.85 3.57 -1.99
C LEU A 42 13.22 2.53 -3.07
N THR A 43 12.32 2.27 -4.01
CA THR A 43 12.57 1.39 -5.14
C THR A 43 13.68 1.98 -6.01
N GLY A 44 14.72 1.18 -6.30
CA GLY A 44 15.94 1.64 -6.98
C GLY A 44 17.03 2.14 -6.03
N LYS A 45 16.67 2.60 -4.83
CA LYS A 45 17.63 3.09 -3.81
C LYS A 45 18.02 2.04 -2.78
N PHE A 46 17.10 1.14 -2.43
CA PHE A 46 17.34 0.06 -1.49
C PHE A 46 17.67 -1.24 -2.24
N GLY A 47 18.85 -1.83 -1.97
CA GLY A 47 19.32 -3.05 -2.65
C GLY A 47 18.61 -4.34 -2.23
N GLY A 48 17.62 -4.29 -1.34
CA GLY A 48 16.86 -5.45 -0.87
C GLY A 48 15.38 -5.43 -1.31
N SER A 49 14.67 -6.53 -1.05
CA SER A 49 13.22 -6.58 -1.31
C SER A 49 12.42 -5.76 -0.31
N ILE A 50 11.40 -5.04 -0.80
CA ILE A 50 10.45 -4.26 0.00
C ILE A 50 9.10 -5.00 0.01
N ALA A 51 8.43 -5.03 1.17
CA ALA A 51 7.06 -5.50 1.30
C ALA A 51 6.15 -4.38 1.84
N ALA A 52 4.93 -4.31 1.32
CA ALA A 52 3.91 -3.36 1.78
C ALA A 52 3.05 -4.00 2.88
N SER A 53 2.87 -3.31 4.01
CA SER A 53 2.00 -3.77 5.10
C SER A 53 1.00 -2.69 5.50
N GLY A 54 -0.30 -3.00 5.49
CA GLY A 54 -1.38 -2.08 5.85
C GLY A 54 -2.03 -1.39 4.64
N GLY A 55 -3.35 -1.27 4.65
CA GLY A 55 -4.13 -0.62 3.58
C GLY A 55 -4.28 -1.44 2.30
N VAL A 56 -3.73 -2.66 2.21
CA VAL A 56 -3.98 -3.59 1.09
C VAL A 56 -5.21 -4.42 1.39
N HIS A 57 -6.33 -4.15 0.70
CA HIS A 57 -7.61 -4.81 0.92
C HIS A 57 -8.16 -5.56 -0.31
N ASP A 58 -7.67 -5.25 -1.50
CA ASP A 58 -8.16 -5.79 -2.77
C ASP A 58 -7.02 -6.01 -3.78
N ALA A 59 -7.36 -6.56 -4.95
CA ALA A 59 -6.42 -6.80 -6.05
C ALA A 59 -5.75 -5.51 -6.54
N LEU A 60 -6.52 -4.43 -6.69
CA LEU A 60 -5.97 -3.15 -7.16
C LEU A 60 -5.02 -2.52 -6.15
N GLY A 61 -5.29 -2.63 -4.85
CA GLY A 61 -4.39 -2.20 -3.79
C GLY A 61 -3.10 -3.01 -3.80
N ALA A 62 -3.18 -4.32 -3.99
CA ALA A 62 -2.01 -5.18 -4.11
C ALA A 62 -1.18 -4.83 -5.36
N LEU A 63 -1.85 -4.64 -6.50
CA LEU A 63 -1.22 -4.26 -7.75
C LEU A 63 -0.50 -2.91 -7.64
N LYS A 64 -1.15 -1.89 -7.08
CA LYS A 64 -0.55 -0.57 -6.85
C LYS A 64 0.75 -0.67 -6.03
N ALA A 65 0.75 -1.50 -4.97
CA ALA A 65 1.94 -1.71 -4.15
C ALA A 65 3.07 -2.37 -4.96
N VAL A 66 2.75 -3.36 -5.78
CA VAL A 66 3.71 -4.00 -6.69
C VAL A 66 4.25 -2.99 -7.71
N MET A 67 3.38 -2.23 -8.36
CA MET A 67 3.76 -1.21 -9.34
C MET A 67 4.65 -0.12 -8.72
N ALA A 68 4.41 0.26 -7.46
CA ALA A 68 5.30 1.15 -6.72
C ALA A 68 6.68 0.51 -6.44
N GLY A 69 6.77 -0.83 -6.41
CA GLY A 69 8.01 -1.60 -6.29
C GLY A 69 8.04 -2.68 -5.21
N ALA A 70 6.93 -2.88 -4.48
CA ALA A 70 6.86 -3.94 -3.49
C ALA A 70 6.96 -5.32 -4.14
N ARG A 71 7.75 -6.20 -3.53
CA ARG A 71 7.85 -7.62 -3.92
C ARG A 71 6.79 -8.50 -3.25
N ALA A 72 6.21 -8.02 -2.16
CA ALA A 72 5.15 -8.71 -1.42
C ALA A 72 4.20 -7.71 -0.77
N THR A 73 2.96 -8.14 -0.52
CA THR A 73 1.94 -7.36 0.18
C THR A 73 1.39 -8.16 1.36
N GLN A 74 1.06 -7.47 2.44
CA GLN A 74 0.40 -8.05 3.61
C GLN A 74 -1.00 -7.46 3.76
N MET A 75 -1.99 -8.35 3.95
CA MET A 75 -3.42 -8.04 3.85
C MET A 75 -4.20 -8.39 5.13
N VAL A 76 -3.52 -8.34 6.28
CA VAL A 76 -4.02 -8.89 7.56
C VAL A 76 -5.43 -8.37 7.88
N SER A 77 -5.68 -7.07 7.75
CA SER A 77 -6.98 -6.48 8.06
C SER A 77 -8.10 -6.97 7.14
N ALA A 78 -7.83 -7.20 5.86
CA ALA A 78 -8.82 -7.73 4.93
C ALA A 78 -9.12 -9.20 5.24
N ILE A 79 -8.10 -9.99 5.53
CA ILE A 79 -8.25 -11.40 5.93
C ILE A 79 -9.02 -11.54 7.24
N LEU A 80 -8.77 -10.68 8.24
CA LEU A 80 -9.51 -10.70 9.50
C LEU A 80 -10.99 -10.31 9.33
N ARG A 81 -11.33 -9.49 8.33
CA ARG A 81 -12.71 -9.06 8.06
C ARG A 81 -13.48 -10.06 7.18
N GLU A 82 -12.84 -10.57 6.16
CA GLU A 82 -13.49 -11.29 5.04
C GLU A 82 -13.10 -12.78 5.01
N GLY A 83 -12.19 -13.21 5.88
CA GLY A 83 -11.69 -14.58 5.95
C GLY A 83 -10.57 -14.89 4.93
N PRO A 84 -10.01 -16.11 5.00
CA PRO A 84 -8.87 -16.50 4.16
C PRO A 84 -9.21 -16.59 2.65
N GLY A 85 -10.50 -16.75 2.30
CA GLY A 85 -10.96 -16.73 0.91
C GLY A 85 -10.58 -15.45 0.15
N LYS A 86 -10.42 -14.33 0.88
CA LYS A 86 -9.99 -13.05 0.31
C LYS A 86 -8.66 -13.13 -0.45
N ILE A 87 -7.74 -14.01 -0.02
CA ILE A 87 -6.45 -14.21 -0.70
C ILE A 87 -6.67 -14.73 -2.13
N THR A 88 -7.61 -15.66 -2.30
CA THR A 88 -7.94 -16.25 -3.60
C THR A 88 -8.57 -15.19 -4.52
N GLU A 89 -9.54 -14.44 -4.01
CA GLU A 89 -10.18 -13.34 -4.73
C GLU A 89 -9.15 -12.31 -5.23
N VAL A 90 -8.21 -11.91 -4.38
CA VAL A 90 -7.16 -10.94 -4.70
C VAL A 90 -6.19 -11.49 -5.74
N ARG A 91 -5.76 -12.75 -5.59
CA ARG A 91 -4.90 -13.43 -6.57
C ARG A 91 -5.57 -13.47 -7.94
N ASP A 92 -6.84 -13.86 -8.00
CA ASP A 92 -7.57 -14.00 -9.26
C ASP A 92 -7.88 -12.64 -9.89
N GLY A 93 -8.13 -11.61 -9.07
CA GLY A 93 -8.22 -10.23 -9.52
C GLY A 93 -6.92 -9.71 -10.12
N LEU A 94 -5.76 -10.03 -9.52
CA LEU A 94 -4.45 -9.67 -10.07
C LEU A 94 -4.19 -10.37 -11.41
N ALA A 95 -4.46 -11.68 -11.49
CA ALA A 95 -4.26 -12.44 -12.72
C ALA A 95 -5.10 -11.87 -13.88
N ARG A 96 -6.39 -11.61 -13.63
CA ARG A 96 -7.28 -10.98 -14.63
C ARG A 96 -6.78 -9.63 -15.08
N TRP A 97 -6.37 -8.76 -14.15
CA TRP A 97 -5.88 -7.44 -14.51
C TRP A 97 -4.63 -7.52 -15.39
N LEU A 98 -3.69 -8.42 -15.08
CA LEU A 98 -2.48 -8.62 -15.88
C LEU A 98 -2.83 -9.11 -17.29
N GLU A 99 -3.76 -10.05 -17.43
CA GLU A 99 -4.23 -10.56 -18.71
C GLU A 99 -4.89 -9.46 -19.56
N GLU A 100 -5.81 -8.69 -18.97
CA GLU A 100 -6.52 -7.58 -19.62
C GLU A 100 -5.58 -6.46 -20.10
N HIS A 101 -4.43 -6.30 -19.44
CA HIS A 101 -3.45 -5.24 -19.73
C HIS A 101 -2.17 -5.78 -20.39
N GLU A 102 -2.19 -7.03 -20.86
CA GLU A 102 -1.09 -7.67 -21.61
C GLU A 102 0.25 -7.70 -20.84
N TYR A 103 0.19 -7.81 -19.51
CA TYR A 103 1.38 -8.08 -18.69
C TYR A 103 1.65 -9.58 -18.61
N GLU A 104 2.85 -10.01 -18.99
CA GLU A 104 3.28 -11.41 -18.95
C GLU A 104 3.49 -11.91 -17.51
N SER A 105 3.78 -11.00 -16.58
CA SER A 105 4.02 -11.36 -15.19
C SER A 105 3.89 -10.18 -14.22
N LEU A 106 3.66 -10.51 -12.95
CA LEU A 106 3.73 -9.54 -11.87
C LEU A 106 5.13 -8.90 -11.75
N ALA A 107 6.19 -9.61 -12.16
CA ALA A 107 7.55 -9.10 -12.18
C ALA A 107 7.74 -7.96 -13.19
N GLN A 108 7.03 -7.99 -14.33
CA GLN A 108 7.03 -6.90 -15.31
C GLN A 108 6.36 -5.64 -14.74
N ALA A 109 5.29 -5.81 -13.96
CA ALA A 109 4.62 -4.70 -13.29
C ALA A 109 5.46 -4.13 -12.12
N GLN A 110 6.35 -4.92 -11.52
CA GLN A 110 7.05 -4.52 -10.30
C GLN A 110 7.91 -3.27 -10.52
N GLY A 111 7.60 -2.20 -9.77
CA GLY A 111 8.36 -0.96 -9.80
C GLY A 111 8.15 -0.12 -11.07
N SER A 112 7.20 -0.46 -11.94
CA SER A 112 6.87 0.33 -13.14
C SER A 112 6.41 1.76 -12.83
N MET A 113 5.93 1.98 -11.61
CA MET A 113 5.49 3.27 -11.08
C MET A 113 6.37 3.72 -9.88
N SER A 114 7.65 3.32 -9.87
CA SER A 114 8.62 3.87 -8.92
C SER A 114 8.91 5.35 -9.22
N LEU A 115 9.53 6.07 -8.29
CA LEU A 115 9.91 7.47 -8.50
C LEU A 115 10.83 7.65 -9.73
N GLU A 116 11.67 6.66 -10.01
CA GLU A 116 12.61 6.67 -11.14
C GLU A 116 11.94 6.40 -12.49
N LYS A 117 10.78 5.72 -12.50
CA LYS A 117 10.13 5.24 -13.73
C LYS A 117 8.78 5.90 -14.02
N VAL A 118 8.18 6.59 -13.04
CA VAL A 118 6.90 7.28 -13.23
C VAL A 118 7.06 8.44 -14.23
N PRO A 119 6.07 8.68 -15.12
CA PRO A 119 6.13 9.78 -16.09
C PRO A 119 6.27 11.17 -15.47
N ASP A 120 5.66 11.41 -14.30
CA ASP A 120 5.79 12.65 -13.54
C ASP A 120 6.28 12.35 -12.10
N PRO A 121 7.59 12.43 -11.84
CA PRO A 121 8.15 12.21 -10.51
C PRO A 121 7.60 13.19 -9.46
N SER A 122 7.20 14.40 -9.88
CA SER A 122 6.66 15.41 -8.96
C SER A 122 5.37 14.96 -8.29
N ALA A 123 4.64 13.99 -8.88
CA ALA A 123 3.44 13.37 -8.32
C ALA A 123 3.68 12.70 -6.94
N PHE A 124 4.91 12.23 -6.66
CA PHE A 124 5.28 11.65 -5.37
C PHE A 124 5.93 12.65 -4.40
N GLU A 125 6.17 13.87 -4.86
CA GLU A 125 6.88 14.89 -4.10
C GLU A 125 5.94 15.82 -3.32
N ARG A 126 6.55 16.61 -2.42
CA ARG A 126 5.85 17.69 -1.70
C ARG A 126 5.22 18.71 -2.67
N ALA A 127 5.78 18.88 -3.87
CA ALA A 127 5.21 19.74 -4.89
C ALA A 127 3.77 19.32 -5.26
N ASN A 128 3.47 18.02 -5.36
CA ASN A 128 2.11 17.54 -5.63
C ASN A 128 1.14 17.85 -4.48
N TYR A 129 1.59 17.71 -3.24
CA TYR A 129 0.80 18.10 -2.07
C TYR A 129 0.43 19.60 -2.10
N MET A 130 1.38 20.47 -2.44
CA MET A 130 1.14 21.91 -2.58
C MET A 130 0.16 22.22 -3.72
N ARG A 131 0.24 21.51 -4.86
CA ARG A 131 -0.71 21.65 -5.97
C ARG A 131 -2.12 21.25 -5.57
N MET A 132 -2.29 20.12 -4.87
CA MET A 132 -3.61 19.66 -4.42
C MET A 132 -4.27 20.64 -3.46
N ILE A 133 -3.54 21.18 -2.50
CA ILE A 133 -4.06 22.22 -1.60
C ILE A 133 -4.44 23.48 -2.41
N GLY A 134 -3.60 23.90 -3.35
CA GLY A 134 -3.87 25.05 -4.21
C GLY A 134 -5.07 24.88 -5.15
N SER A 135 -5.45 23.64 -5.49
CA SER A 135 -6.66 23.32 -6.26
C SER A 135 -7.92 23.15 -5.41
N TRP A 136 -7.78 22.84 -4.11
CA TRP A 136 -8.92 22.60 -3.21
C TRP A 136 -9.66 23.89 -2.81
N GLY A 137 -8.98 25.03 -2.93
CA GLY A 137 -9.55 26.36 -2.66
C GLY A 137 -10.14 27.09 -3.87
N ARG A 138 -10.42 26.38 -4.99
CA ARG A 138 -11.13 26.95 -6.15
C ARG A 138 -12.47 26.29 -6.38
#